data_AF-A0A925ME87-F1
#
_entry.id   AF-A0A925ME87-F1
#
_cell.length_a   1.000
_cell.length_b   1.000
_cell.length_c   1.000
_cell.angle_alpha   90.00
_cell.angle_beta   90.00
_cell.angle_gamma   90.00
#
_symmetry.space_group_name_H-M   'P 1'
#
loop_
_entity.id
_entity.type
_entity.pdbx_description
1 polymer ?
#
loop_
_entity_poly.entity_id
_entity_poly.type
_entity_poly.pdbx_seq_one_letter_code
_entity_poly.pdbx_strand_id
1 'polypeptide(L)'
;MAAERNDFIRDIIDEDLRTGRHTRVATRFPPEPNGYLHIGHAKSICLNFGLARDYQGRCNLRYDDTNPTKEDVEYVESIERDVRWLGFTPAAVLFSADYFGQMYALAERLVTEGKAYVCDLDEEQIRAYRGTLSEPGQPSPFRDRTPEDNLARLRQMKSGTLADGACTLRAKIDMASANMKMRDPLLYRIRHAHHHRSGDAWCIYPMYDWAHPIEDAIEGITHSICTLEFENNRELYDWVLDHTGPWNPRPRQYEFARLFLDHTVMSKRKLLALAHDPRLRGWDDPRMPTISALRRRGYSPEAIRAFCEMIGVSKANSWVDIGKLEYCVRDDLNHTAPRVLGVLRPIEVELDGLPADAPGLDDAPYFPADVGKPGARPLSISTRIYIDRDDWRDEPPEDYQRLAPGRTVRLRHAHCITVLDDGVVRDDGGRVIKLKVKVSDMKKAAVIHWVDAATSLNAEVRI
;
A
#
# COMPACT_ATOMS: atom_id res chain seq x y z
N MET A 1 -20.76 15.96 14.47
CA MET A 1 -19.44 16.42 14.96
C MET A 1 -18.42 15.47 14.38
N ALA A 2 -17.52 15.93 13.51
CA ALA A 2 -16.43 15.09 13.04
C ALA A 2 -15.57 14.73 14.26
N ALA A 3 -15.25 13.45 14.45
CA ALA A 3 -14.33 13.03 15.51
C ALA A 3 -13.05 13.87 15.40
N GLU A 4 -12.50 14.32 16.54
CA GLU A 4 -11.18 14.95 16.58
C GLU A 4 -10.17 14.01 15.91
N ARG A 5 -9.78 14.33 14.69
CA ARG A 5 -8.75 13.59 13.97
C ARG A 5 -7.43 13.95 14.62
N ASN A 6 -6.87 13.00 15.39
CA ASN A 6 -5.56 13.15 16.03
C ASN A 6 -4.46 13.03 14.95
N ASP A 7 -4.17 14.15 14.27
CA ASP A 7 -3.26 14.24 13.12
C ASP A 7 -2.45 15.55 13.19
N PHE A 8 -1.26 15.48 13.79
CA PHE A 8 -0.39 16.64 14.03
C PHE A 8 0.02 17.38 12.74
N ILE A 9 -0.04 16.72 11.57
CA ILE A 9 0.32 17.36 10.29
C ILE A 9 -0.76 18.37 9.90
N ARG A 10 -2.03 18.09 10.20
CA ARG A 10 -3.15 19.02 9.97
C ARG A 10 -3.04 20.24 10.86
N ASP A 11 -2.69 20.04 12.13
CA ASP A 11 -2.46 21.16 13.06
C ASP A 11 -1.36 22.10 12.54
N ILE A 12 -0.29 21.54 11.97
CA ILE A 12 0.80 22.31 11.34
C ILE A 12 0.30 23.07 10.10
N ILE A 13 -0.47 22.41 9.24
CA ILE A 13 -1.02 23.04 8.03
C ILE A 13 -1.96 24.18 8.42
N ASP A 14 -2.85 23.97 9.38
CA ASP A 14 -3.78 24.98 9.88
C ASP A 14 -3.03 26.21 10.39
N GLU A 15 -1.97 26.01 11.17
CA GLU A 15 -1.11 27.09 11.67
C GLU A 15 -0.35 27.80 10.54
N ASP A 16 0.19 27.07 9.57
CA ASP A 16 0.92 27.65 8.44
C ASP A 16 0.02 28.48 7.52
N LEU A 17 -1.23 28.06 7.32
CA LEU A 17 -2.25 28.82 6.60
C LEU A 17 -2.72 30.04 7.40
N ARG A 18 -2.97 29.87 8.71
CA ARG A 18 -3.43 30.94 9.61
C ARG A 18 -2.39 32.06 9.75
N THR A 19 -1.11 31.71 9.81
CA THR A 19 0.00 32.67 9.92
C THR A 19 0.43 33.24 8.56
N GLY A 20 -0.13 32.74 7.46
CA GLY A 20 0.23 33.16 6.11
C GLY A 20 1.63 32.70 5.67
N ARG A 21 2.26 31.75 6.39
CA ARG A 21 3.52 31.12 5.96
C ARG A 21 3.34 30.47 4.59
N HIS A 22 2.21 29.80 4.40
CA HIS A 22 1.76 29.27 3.12
C HIS A 22 0.35 29.76 2.83
N THR A 23 0.05 30.05 1.57
CA THR A 23 -1.31 30.47 1.13
C THR A 23 -2.10 29.33 0.50
N ARG A 24 -1.45 28.17 0.29
CA ARG A 24 -2.04 26.96 -0.28
C ARG A 24 -1.27 25.74 0.21
N VAL A 25 -1.93 24.58 0.19
CA VAL A 25 -1.29 23.29 0.49
C VAL A 25 -0.81 22.64 -0.81
N ALA A 26 0.46 22.25 -0.85
CA ALA A 26 1.03 21.41 -1.89
C ALA A 26 1.82 20.26 -1.26
N THR A 27 1.41 19.03 -1.57
CA THR A 27 2.04 17.77 -1.12
C THR A 27 2.49 16.94 -2.33
N ARG A 28 3.18 15.83 -2.07
CA ARG A 28 3.56 14.85 -3.10
C ARG A 28 3.63 13.46 -2.54
N PHE A 29 3.31 12.47 -3.36
CA PHE A 29 3.69 11.07 -3.13
C PHE A 29 4.86 10.72 -4.05
N PRO A 30 6.08 10.51 -3.52
CA PRO A 30 7.28 10.33 -4.33
C PRO A 30 7.84 8.88 -4.29
N PRO A 31 7.16 7.85 -4.84
CA PRO A 31 7.70 6.50 -4.84
C PRO A 31 8.87 6.33 -5.81
N GLU A 32 9.86 5.52 -5.43
CA GLU A 32 10.84 5.00 -6.39
C GLU A 32 10.16 3.97 -7.32
N PRO A 33 10.29 4.04 -8.66
CA PRO A 33 9.64 3.14 -9.60
C PRO A 33 10.38 1.80 -9.73
N ASN A 34 10.57 1.11 -8.61
CA ASN A 34 11.44 -0.06 -8.53
C ASN A 34 10.77 -1.27 -7.86
N GLY A 35 9.46 -1.21 -7.62
CA GLY A 35 8.67 -2.26 -7.02
C GLY A 35 7.19 -1.89 -6.94
N TYR A 36 6.35 -2.91 -6.73
CA TYR A 36 4.91 -2.71 -6.54
C TYR A 36 4.60 -2.03 -5.20
N LEU A 37 3.56 -1.18 -5.20
CA LEU A 37 3.04 -0.60 -3.98
C LEU A 37 2.41 -1.65 -3.07
N HIS A 38 2.39 -1.36 -1.77
CA HIS A 38 1.87 -2.25 -0.73
C HIS A 38 1.06 -1.47 0.30
N ILE A 39 0.40 -2.15 1.23
CA ILE A 39 -0.50 -1.52 2.21
C ILE A 39 0.18 -0.39 3.02
N GLY A 40 1.48 -0.50 3.31
CA GLY A 40 2.25 0.60 3.90
C GLY A 40 2.29 1.88 3.06
N HIS A 41 2.38 1.76 1.73
CA HIS A 41 2.32 2.90 0.81
C HIS A 41 0.92 3.53 0.78
N ALA A 42 -0.14 2.72 0.94
CA ALA A 42 -1.51 3.23 1.02
C ALA A 42 -1.68 4.27 2.14
N LYS A 43 -0.99 4.12 3.28
CA LYS A 43 -0.96 5.13 4.35
C LYS A 43 -0.40 6.47 3.86
N SER A 44 0.75 6.44 3.17
CA SER A 44 1.39 7.66 2.63
C SER A 44 0.54 8.30 1.52
N ILE A 45 -0.08 7.50 0.67
CA ILE A 45 -1.00 7.96 -0.39
C ILE A 45 -2.22 8.63 0.24
N CYS A 46 -2.92 7.94 1.13
CA CYS A 46 -4.11 8.50 1.79
C CYS A 46 -3.78 9.78 2.56
N LEU A 47 -2.60 9.87 3.17
CA LEU A 47 -2.15 11.07 3.85
C LEU A 47 -1.90 12.23 2.87
N ASN A 48 -0.97 12.06 1.92
CA ASN A 48 -0.57 13.15 1.03
C ASN A 48 -1.72 13.65 0.14
N PHE A 49 -2.47 12.72 -0.47
CA PHE A 49 -3.60 13.07 -1.32
C PHE A 49 -4.82 13.51 -0.50
N GLY A 50 -5.03 12.91 0.68
CA GLY A 50 -6.12 13.30 1.58
C GLY A 50 -5.94 14.72 2.12
N LEU A 51 -4.71 15.13 2.46
CA LEU A 51 -4.40 16.51 2.85
C LEU A 51 -4.66 17.48 1.70
N ALA A 52 -4.18 17.18 0.49
CA ALA A 52 -4.46 18.02 -0.65
C ALA A 52 -5.98 18.17 -0.92
N ARG A 53 -6.75 17.08 -0.83
CA ARG A 53 -8.21 17.12 -0.98
C ARG A 53 -8.87 17.99 0.12
N ASP A 54 -8.54 17.73 1.38
CA ASP A 54 -9.21 18.36 2.52
C ASP A 54 -8.95 19.86 2.60
N TYR A 55 -7.78 20.31 2.12
CA TYR A 55 -7.36 21.72 2.09
C TYR A 55 -7.51 22.38 0.71
N GLN A 56 -8.20 21.73 -0.24
CA GLN A 56 -8.36 22.22 -1.62
C GLN A 56 -7.01 22.60 -2.29
N GLY A 57 -5.96 21.87 -1.91
CA GLY A 57 -4.60 22.01 -2.41
C GLY A 57 -4.32 21.09 -3.60
N ARG A 58 -3.04 20.78 -3.80
CA ARG A 58 -2.58 19.84 -4.83
C ARG A 58 -1.68 18.76 -4.24
N CYS A 59 -1.75 17.56 -4.81
CA CYS A 59 -0.80 16.49 -4.55
C CYS A 59 -0.21 16.00 -5.88
N ASN A 60 1.10 16.07 -6.02
CA ASN A 60 1.81 15.50 -7.17
C ASN A 60 2.05 13.99 -6.95
N LEU A 61 2.08 13.22 -8.03
CA LEU A 61 2.74 11.91 -8.07
C LEU A 61 4.10 12.13 -8.72
N ARG A 62 5.18 11.89 -7.98
CA ARG A 62 6.54 12.05 -8.49
C ARG A 62 7.25 10.71 -8.46
N TYR A 63 7.79 10.27 -9.58
CA TYR A 63 8.71 9.14 -9.55
C TYR A 63 10.07 9.65 -9.13
N ASP A 64 10.58 9.17 -7.99
CA ASP A 64 11.98 9.38 -7.60
C ASP A 64 12.84 8.39 -8.40
N ASP A 65 13.02 8.72 -9.68
CA ASP A 65 13.77 7.96 -10.67
C ASP A 65 15.24 8.42 -10.70
N THR A 66 15.89 8.50 -9.54
CA THR A 66 17.30 8.92 -9.45
C THR A 66 18.29 7.77 -9.60
N ASN A 67 17.82 6.52 -9.75
CA ASN A 67 18.65 5.32 -9.74
C ASN A 67 18.41 4.41 -10.97
N PRO A 68 19.18 4.58 -12.06
CA PRO A 68 18.89 3.99 -13.38
C PRO A 68 18.90 2.45 -13.42
N THR A 69 19.47 1.76 -12.42
CA THR A 69 19.62 0.30 -12.46
C THR A 69 18.48 -0.49 -11.83
N LYS A 70 17.53 0.17 -11.16
CA LYS A 70 16.48 -0.51 -10.40
C LYS A 70 15.07 -0.22 -10.92
N GLU A 71 14.96 0.59 -11.96
CA GLU A 71 13.71 1.22 -12.37
C GLU A 71 13.19 0.60 -13.66
N ASP A 72 11.88 0.37 -13.72
CA ASP A 72 11.20 -0.26 -14.85
C ASP A 72 9.89 0.47 -15.15
N VAL A 73 9.56 0.59 -16.43
CA VAL A 73 8.30 1.16 -16.92
C VAL A 73 7.10 0.40 -16.35
N GLU A 74 7.22 -0.92 -16.13
CA GLU A 74 6.19 -1.73 -15.48
C GLU A 74 5.79 -1.16 -14.11
N TYR A 75 6.78 -0.74 -13.30
CA TYR A 75 6.51 -0.21 -11.97
C TYR A 75 5.86 1.16 -12.04
N VAL A 76 6.30 2.02 -12.97
CA VAL A 76 5.70 3.34 -13.23
C VAL A 76 4.19 3.18 -13.48
N GLU A 77 3.81 2.34 -14.43
CA GLU A 77 2.41 2.08 -14.78
C GLU A 77 1.62 1.46 -13.60
N SER A 78 2.23 0.52 -12.88
CA SER A 78 1.59 -0.14 -11.75
C SER A 78 1.27 0.81 -10.60
N ILE A 79 2.20 1.73 -10.29
CA ILE A 79 2.08 2.73 -9.23
C ILE A 79 0.93 3.69 -9.55
N GLU A 80 0.88 4.23 -10.77
CA GLU A 80 -0.19 5.16 -11.15
C GLU A 80 -1.55 4.47 -11.11
N ARG A 81 -1.65 3.24 -11.63
CA ARG A 81 -2.87 2.43 -11.58
C ARG A 81 -3.34 2.20 -10.15
N ASP A 82 -2.43 1.91 -9.22
CA ASP A 82 -2.77 1.65 -7.82
C ASP A 82 -3.17 2.93 -7.08
N VAL A 83 -2.54 4.07 -7.36
CA VAL A 83 -2.95 5.39 -6.85
C VAL A 83 -4.37 5.75 -7.34
N ARG A 84 -4.64 5.57 -8.64
CA ARG A 84 -5.97 5.82 -9.23
C ARG A 84 -7.03 4.86 -8.69
N TRP A 85 -6.68 3.58 -8.53
CA TRP A 85 -7.58 2.58 -7.96
C TRP A 85 -7.97 2.91 -6.52
N LEU A 86 -7.05 3.44 -5.72
CA LEU A 86 -7.35 3.96 -4.38
C LEU A 86 -8.27 5.19 -4.37
N GLY A 87 -8.65 5.72 -5.53
CA GLY A 87 -9.59 6.84 -5.68
C GLY A 87 -8.92 8.21 -5.68
N PHE A 88 -7.60 8.28 -5.89
CA PHE A 88 -6.85 9.54 -5.94
C PHE A 88 -6.40 9.88 -7.36
N THR A 89 -6.46 11.15 -7.72
CA THR A 89 -5.97 11.66 -9.01
C THR A 89 -4.82 12.63 -8.76
N PRO A 90 -3.61 12.36 -9.26
CA PRO A 90 -2.49 13.30 -9.20
C PRO A 90 -2.78 14.61 -9.91
N ALA A 91 -2.34 15.72 -9.30
CA ALA A 91 -2.36 17.03 -9.96
C ALA A 91 -1.38 17.09 -11.14
N ALA A 92 -0.26 16.40 -11.00
CA ALA A 92 0.73 16.17 -12.05
C ALA A 92 1.42 14.82 -11.81
N VAL A 93 1.86 14.20 -12.91
CA VAL A 93 2.76 13.04 -12.89
C VAL A 93 4.14 13.53 -13.33
N LEU A 94 5.11 13.46 -12.43
CA LEU A 94 6.42 14.09 -12.56
C LEU A 94 7.52 13.05 -12.35
N PHE A 95 8.72 13.37 -12.83
CA PHE A 95 9.89 12.49 -12.77
C PHE A 95 11.09 13.32 -12.31
N SER A 96 11.84 12.82 -11.33
CA SER A 96 13.08 13.45 -10.85
C SER A 96 14.10 13.67 -11.97
N ALA A 97 14.15 12.75 -12.94
CA ALA A 97 15.04 12.84 -14.10
C ALA A 97 14.80 14.07 -14.98
N ASP A 98 13.59 14.66 -14.98
CA ASP A 98 13.31 15.92 -15.70
C ASP A 98 14.06 17.11 -15.10
N TYR A 99 14.53 16.98 -13.85
CA TYR A 99 15.22 18.04 -13.12
C TYR A 99 16.74 17.88 -13.07
N PHE A 100 17.32 16.82 -13.65
CA PHE A 100 18.77 16.58 -13.62
C PHE A 100 19.58 17.77 -14.14
N GLY A 101 19.11 18.45 -15.19
CA GLY A 101 19.74 19.66 -15.72
C GLY A 101 19.83 20.78 -14.66
N GLN A 102 18.73 21.03 -13.95
CA GLN A 102 18.66 22.06 -12.91
C GLN A 102 19.49 21.67 -11.68
N MET A 103 19.41 20.41 -11.25
CA MET A 103 20.22 19.88 -10.15
C MET A 103 21.72 19.96 -10.46
N TYR A 104 22.13 19.73 -11.70
CA TYR A 104 23.53 19.84 -12.10
C TYR A 104 24.01 21.30 -12.10
N ALA A 105 23.20 22.23 -12.62
CA ALA A 105 23.53 23.66 -12.60
C ALA A 105 23.67 24.20 -11.15
N LEU A 106 22.79 23.77 -10.25
CA LEU A 106 22.91 24.09 -8.81
C LEU A 106 24.18 23.49 -8.19
N ALA A 107 24.58 22.29 -8.60
CA ALA A 107 25.82 21.66 -8.14
C ALA A 107 27.06 22.41 -8.63
N GLU A 108 27.10 22.85 -9.90
CA GLU A 108 28.18 23.73 -10.40
C GLU A 108 28.26 25.01 -9.58
N ARG A 109 27.11 25.63 -9.25
CA ARG A 109 27.05 26.83 -8.40
C ARG A 109 27.64 26.58 -7.01
N LEU A 110 27.26 25.49 -6.33
CA LEU A 110 27.83 25.14 -5.02
C LEU A 110 29.34 24.93 -5.07
N VAL A 111 29.85 24.33 -6.15
CA VAL A 111 31.30 24.17 -6.36
C VAL A 111 31.97 25.53 -6.51
N THR A 112 31.42 26.43 -7.33
CA THR A 112 31.95 27.79 -7.50
C THR A 112 31.94 28.58 -6.19
N GLU A 113 30.92 28.39 -5.35
CA GLU A 113 30.82 29.00 -4.02
C GLU A 113 31.69 28.31 -2.95
N GLY A 114 32.46 27.29 -3.30
CA GLY A 114 33.33 26.54 -2.37
C GLY A 114 32.58 25.63 -1.38
N LYS A 115 31.28 25.41 -1.61
CA LYS A 115 30.36 24.61 -0.75
C LYS A 115 30.23 23.16 -1.20
N ALA A 116 30.88 22.78 -2.29
CA ALA A 116 31.00 21.39 -2.72
C ALA A 116 32.38 21.13 -3.34
N TYR A 117 32.83 19.89 -3.30
CA TYR A 117 34.12 19.46 -3.85
C TYR A 117 34.02 18.04 -4.41
N VAL A 118 34.88 17.72 -5.38
CA VAL A 118 35.00 16.36 -5.91
C VAL A 118 36.01 15.59 -5.07
N CYS A 119 35.62 14.42 -4.61
CA CYS A 119 36.40 13.53 -3.76
C CYS A 119 36.77 12.26 -4.52
N ASP A 120 38.07 11.97 -4.61
CA ASP A 120 38.60 10.80 -5.33
C ASP A 120 38.90 9.62 -4.38
N LEU A 121 38.46 9.72 -3.11
CA LEU A 121 38.45 8.58 -2.20
C LEU A 121 37.39 7.57 -2.65
N ASP A 122 37.72 6.28 -2.52
CA ASP A 122 36.77 5.20 -2.73
C ASP A 122 35.72 5.11 -1.59
N GLU A 123 34.74 4.21 -1.73
CA GLU A 123 33.65 4.07 -0.76
C GLU A 123 34.12 3.62 0.63
N GLU A 124 35.11 2.72 0.70
CA GLU A 124 35.66 2.23 1.97
C GLU A 124 36.43 3.34 2.70
N GLN A 125 37.22 4.11 1.96
CA GLN A 125 37.94 5.27 2.45
C GLN A 125 36.96 6.37 2.90
N ILE A 126 35.93 6.69 2.11
CA ILE A 126 34.90 7.66 2.53
C ILE A 126 34.26 7.22 3.84
N ARG A 127 33.92 5.94 3.98
CA ARG A 127 33.35 5.39 5.22
C ARG A 127 34.30 5.55 6.40
N ALA A 128 35.59 5.24 6.23
CA ALA A 128 36.60 5.41 7.27
C ALA A 128 36.75 6.89 7.68
N TYR A 129 36.83 7.80 6.71
CA TYR A 129 37.00 9.23 6.95
C TYR A 129 35.76 9.88 7.57
N ARG A 130 34.56 9.31 7.40
CA ARG A 130 33.35 9.83 8.06
C ARG A 130 33.32 9.57 9.57
N GLY A 131 34.20 8.72 10.10
CA GLY A 131 34.22 8.36 11.52
C GLY A 131 32.98 7.58 11.96
N THR A 132 32.65 7.64 13.24
CA THR A 132 31.55 6.91 13.85
C THR A 132 30.63 7.84 14.64
N LEU A 133 29.60 7.29 15.30
CA LEU A 133 28.75 8.08 16.20
C LEU A 133 29.52 8.64 17.41
N SER A 134 30.63 8.00 17.81
CA SER A 134 31.48 8.43 18.93
C SER A 134 32.73 9.17 18.50
N GLU A 135 33.20 8.98 17.26
CA GLU A 135 34.45 9.57 16.75
C GLU A 135 34.16 10.56 15.61
N PRO A 136 34.71 11.79 15.67
CA PRO A 136 34.51 12.78 14.62
C PRO A 136 35.14 12.31 13.29
N GLY A 137 34.56 12.75 12.18
CA GLY A 137 35.14 12.51 10.86
C GLY A 137 36.36 13.38 10.58
N GLN A 138 37.14 12.98 9.58
CA GLN A 138 38.33 13.69 9.12
C GLN A 138 38.11 14.23 7.70
N PRO A 139 38.59 15.45 7.39
CA PRO A 139 38.55 16.00 6.03
C PRO A 139 39.20 15.05 5.02
N SER A 140 38.56 14.89 3.86
CA SER A 140 39.21 14.25 2.71
C SER A 140 40.46 15.04 2.30
N PRO A 141 41.54 14.38 1.82
CA PRO A 141 42.69 15.08 1.24
C PRO A 141 42.33 15.98 0.05
N PHE A 142 41.16 15.75 -0.56
CA PHE A 142 40.66 16.50 -1.71
C PHE A 142 39.69 17.63 -1.32
N ARG A 143 39.39 17.81 -0.03
CA ARG A 143 38.39 18.78 0.47
C ARG A 143 38.72 20.22 0.10
N ASP A 144 40.01 20.55 0.07
CA ASP A 144 40.51 21.91 -0.17
C ASP A 144 40.98 22.15 -1.60
N ARG A 145 40.55 21.31 -2.56
CA ARG A 145 40.68 21.61 -4.00
C ARG A 145 40.07 22.98 -4.30
N THR A 146 40.70 23.70 -5.23
CA THR A 146 40.18 24.99 -5.69
C THR A 146 38.81 24.84 -6.35
N PRO A 147 37.94 25.86 -6.33
CA PRO A 147 36.68 25.83 -7.08
C PRO A 147 36.86 25.50 -8.56
N GLU A 148 37.92 26.01 -9.19
CA GLU A 148 38.25 25.78 -10.60
C GLU A 148 38.58 24.30 -10.87
N ASP A 149 39.43 23.69 -10.04
CA ASP A 149 39.80 22.28 -10.17
C ASP A 149 38.59 21.37 -9.93
N ASN A 150 37.77 21.69 -8.93
CA ASN A 150 36.54 20.95 -8.64
C ASN A 150 35.55 21.04 -9.81
N LEU A 151 35.39 22.21 -10.42
CA LEU A 151 34.49 22.40 -11.54
C LEU A 151 34.96 21.63 -12.78
N ALA A 152 36.27 21.67 -13.07
CA ALA A 152 36.87 20.87 -14.14
C ALA A 152 36.65 19.37 -13.90
N ARG A 153 36.85 18.90 -12.67
CA ARG A 153 36.66 17.49 -12.28
C ARG A 153 35.19 17.09 -12.36
N LEU A 154 34.23 17.91 -11.92
CA LEU A 154 32.80 17.64 -12.02
C LEU A 154 32.34 17.54 -13.47
N ARG A 155 32.86 18.38 -14.37
CA ARG A 155 32.61 18.28 -15.82
C ARG A 155 33.20 17.01 -16.42
N GLN A 156 34.38 16.61 -15.94
CA GLN A 156 34.97 15.33 -16.32
C GLN A 156 34.11 14.13 -15.86
N MET A 157 33.53 14.18 -14.66
CA MET A 157 32.57 13.16 -14.21
C MET A 157 31.37 13.07 -15.16
N LYS A 158 30.78 14.22 -15.53
CA LYS A 158 29.64 14.29 -16.47
C LYS A 158 29.98 13.84 -17.90
N SER A 159 31.24 13.96 -18.31
CA SER A 159 31.68 13.56 -19.65
C SER A 159 31.72 12.04 -19.91
N GLY A 160 31.60 11.21 -18.85
CA GLY A 160 31.64 9.74 -18.96
C GLY A 160 33.05 9.15 -19.11
N THR A 161 34.11 9.96 -18.99
CA THR A 161 35.50 9.50 -19.12
C THR A 161 36.03 8.75 -17.88
N LEU A 162 35.36 8.88 -16.74
CA LEU A 162 35.79 8.28 -15.47
C LEU A 162 34.97 7.03 -15.18
N ALA A 163 35.61 5.99 -14.63
CA ALA A 163 34.91 4.76 -14.28
C ALA A 163 33.89 4.95 -13.14
N ASP A 164 32.94 4.02 -13.04
CA ASP A 164 32.00 3.95 -11.90
C ASP A 164 32.77 3.93 -10.57
N GLY A 165 32.32 4.78 -9.63
CA GLY A 165 32.95 4.88 -8.30
C GLY A 165 34.32 5.57 -8.27
N ALA A 166 34.86 6.03 -9.41
CA ALA A 166 36.19 6.66 -9.45
C ALA A 166 36.28 7.96 -8.64
N CYS A 167 35.19 8.72 -8.55
CA CYS A 167 35.06 9.87 -7.66
C CYS A 167 33.58 10.23 -7.43
N THR A 168 33.34 11.08 -6.43
CA THR A 168 32.00 11.57 -6.07
C THR A 168 32.01 13.08 -5.84
N LEU A 169 30.90 13.76 -6.11
CA LEU A 169 30.71 15.13 -5.66
C LEU A 169 30.16 15.10 -4.24
N ARG A 170 30.76 15.85 -3.31
CA ARG A 170 30.34 15.93 -1.92
C ARG A 170 30.07 17.38 -1.52
N ALA A 171 29.07 17.59 -0.68
CA ALA A 171 28.88 18.87 -0.02
C ALA A 171 30.04 19.11 0.96
N LYS A 172 30.43 20.38 1.13
CA LYS A 172 31.41 20.83 2.12
C LYS A 172 30.66 21.45 3.29
N ILE A 173 30.43 20.67 4.33
CA ILE A 173 29.64 21.06 5.50
C ILE A 173 30.53 20.95 6.74
N ASP A 174 30.35 19.94 7.58
CA ASP A 174 31.09 19.77 8.82
C ASP A 174 31.38 18.28 9.09
N MET A 175 32.66 17.91 9.00
CA MET A 175 33.12 16.55 9.26
C MET A 175 33.05 16.17 10.76
N ALA A 176 32.96 17.13 11.66
CA ALA A 176 32.84 16.90 13.10
C ALA A 176 31.39 16.88 13.60
N SER A 177 30.40 17.11 12.73
CA SER A 177 29.00 17.19 13.13
C SER A 177 28.53 15.92 13.87
N ALA A 178 27.74 16.11 14.92
CA ALA A 178 27.07 15.03 15.63
C ALA A 178 26.05 14.31 14.72
N ASN A 179 25.46 15.03 13.76
CA ASN A 179 24.63 14.43 12.74
C ASN A 179 25.51 13.87 11.62
N MET A 180 25.59 12.55 11.54
CA MET A 180 26.35 11.84 10.49
C MET A 180 25.96 12.28 9.08
N LYS A 181 24.71 12.69 8.84
CA LYS A 181 24.23 13.17 7.54
C LYS A 181 24.91 14.47 7.10
N MET A 182 25.35 15.30 8.06
CA MET A 182 26.04 16.56 7.79
C MET A 182 27.54 16.40 7.56
N ARG A 183 28.09 15.19 7.73
CA ARG A 183 29.52 14.90 7.46
C ARG A 183 29.77 14.73 5.97
N ASP A 184 29.94 15.87 5.29
CA ASP A 184 30.19 16.04 3.86
C ASP A 184 29.45 14.98 3.01
N PRO A 185 28.10 15.03 2.95
CA PRO A 185 27.29 14.04 2.24
C PRO A 185 27.55 14.05 0.74
N LEU A 186 27.32 12.91 0.09
CA LEU A 186 27.43 12.76 -1.36
C LEU A 186 26.26 13.47 -2.04
N LEU A 187 26.57 14.23 -3.08
CA LEU A 187 25.60 14.92 -3.95
C LEU A 187 25.41 14.19 -5.28
N TYR A 188 26.52 13.72 -5.89
CA TYR A 188 26.51 12.96 -7.14
C TYR A 188 27.48 11.77 -7.08
N ARG A 189 27.09 10.70 -7.78
CA ARG A 189 27.94 9.53 -8.06
C ARG A 189 28.01 9.25 -9.55
N ILE A 190 29.10 8.64 -10.00
CA ILE A 190 29.24 8.13 -11.37
C ILE A 190 28.57 6.75 -11.46
N ARG A 191 27.75 6.58 -12.50
CA ARG A 191 27.11 5.32 -12.85
C ARG A 191 26.87 5.27 -14.36
N HIS A 192 27.52 4.35 -15.06
CA HIS A 192 27.24 4.08 -16.48
C HIS A 192 26.11 3.08 -16.59
N ALA A 193 24.88 3.58 -16.67
CA ALA A 193 23.68 2.78 -16.83
C ALA A 193 22.65 3.56 -17.65
N HIS A 194 21.91 2.84 -18.48
CA HIS A 194 20.80 3.38 -19.25
C HIS A 194 19.66 3.76 -18.32
N HIS A 195 19.15 4.98 -18.42
CA HIS A 195 18.02 5.47 -17.63
C HIS A 195 16.72 5.37 -18.43
N HIS A 196 15.65 4.83 -17.84
CA HIS A 196 14.37 4.60 -18.54
C HIS A 196 13.77 5.87 -19.17
N ARG A 197 13.99 7.04 -18.53
CA ARG A 197 13.56 8.36 -19.01
C ARG A 197 14.60 9.17 -19.80
N SER A 198 15.79 9.41 -19.23
CA SER A 198 16.82 10.25 -19.85
C SER A 198 17.78 9.50 -20.79
N GLY A 199 17.58 8.20 -21.01
CA GLY A 199 18.47 7.35 -21.81
C GLY A 199 19.90 7.41 -21.30
N ASP A 200 20.86 7.54 -22.22
CA ASP A 200 22.30 7.60 -21.93
C ASP A 200 22.83 9.04 -21.84
N ALA A 201 21.95 10.05 -21.70
CA ALA A 201 22.34 11.45 -21.62
C ALA A 201 23.12 11.79 -20.33
N TRP A 202 23.04 10.94 -19.32
CA TRP A 202 23.69 11.13 -18.02
C TRP A 202 24.45 9.87 -17.60
N CYS A 203 25.68 10.08 -17.11
CA CYS A 203 26.51 9.06 -16.46
C CYS A 203 26.83 9.42 -14.99
N ILE A 204 26.27 10.53 -14.51
CA ILE A 204 26.30 10.92 -13.10
C ILE A 204 24.86 11.11 -12.63
N TYR A 205 24.56 10.60 -11.44
CA TYR A 205 23.21 10.61 -10.90
C TYR A 205 23.21 11.25 -9.51
N PRO A 206 22.23 12.12 -9.22
CA PRO A 206 22.13 12.77 -7.93
C PRO A 206 21.79 11.75 -6.84
N MET A 207 22.23 12.02 -5.61
CA MET A 207 21.82 11.25 -4.44
C MET A 207 20.47 11.75 -3.94
N TYR A 208 19.68 10.87 -3.30
CA TYR A 208 18.37 11.21 -2.72
C TYR A 208 18.40 12.50 -1.89
N ASP A 209 19.34 12.62 -0.96
CA ASP A 209 19.47 13.77 -0.06
C ASP A 209 19.79 15.11 -0.79
N TRP A 210 20.27 15.04 -2.04
CA TRP A 210 20.49 16.19 -2.91
C TRP A 210 19.30 16.48 -3.82
N ALA A 211 18.73 15.44 -4.42
CA ALA A 211 17.64 15.56 -5.38
C ALA A 211 16.32 15.98 -4.71
N HIS A 212 15.97 15.29 -3.62
CA HIS A 212 14.65 15.38 -3.00
C HIS A 212 14.23 16.79 -2.54
N PRO A 213 15.09 17.59 -1.87
CA PRO A 213 14.74 18.96 -1.48
C PRO A 213 14.59 19.88 -2.70
N ILE A 214 15.42 19.69 -3.72
CA ILE A 214 15.40 20.50 -4.94
C ILE A 214 14.12 20.22 -5.74
N GLU A 215 13.73 18.96 -5.88
CA GLU A 215 12.47 18.57 -6.52
C GLU A 215 11.26 19.21 -5.82
N ASP A 216 11.20 19.12 -4.49
CA ASP A 216 10.13 19.72 -3.72
C ASP A 216 10.06 21.24 -3.92
N ALA A 217 11.21 21.90 -4.01
CA ALA A 217 11.29 23.34 -4.20
C ALA A 217 10.90 23.77 -5.62
N ILE A 218 11.40 23.09 -6.65
CA ILE A 218 11.02 23.30 -8.07
C ILE A 218 9.51 23.12 -8.23
N GLU A 219 8.97 22.08 -7.62
CA GLU A 219 7.56 21.77 -7.72
C GLU A 219 6.69 22.69 -6.91
N GLY A 220 7.24 23.50 -6.00
CA GLY A 220 6.49 24.38 -5.10
C GLY A 220 5.68 23.61 -4.06
N ILE A 221 6.23 22.50 -3.56
CA ILE A 221 5.71 21.76 -2.41
C ILE A 221 5.79 22.66 -1.18
N THR A 222 4.82 22.55 -0.28
CA THR A 222 4.83 23.29 0.99
C THR A 222 5.11 22.36 2.16
N HIS A 223 4.44 21.20 2.18
CA HIS A 223 4.57 20.19 3.22
C HIS A 223 5.11 18.90 2.59
N SER A 224 6.42 18.69 2.71
CA SER A 224 7.11 17.48 2.26
C SER A 224 6.98 16.39 3.34
N ILE A 225 6.12 15.41 3.11
CA ILE A 225 5.77 14.41 4.12
C ILE A 225 6.53 13.12 3.84
N CYS A 226 7.31 12.65 4.81
CA CYS A 226 8.08 11.41 4.72
C CYS A 226 7.98 10.59 6.01
N THR A 227 8.63 9.42 6.05
CA THR A 227 8.63 8.59 7.25
C THR A 227 9.78 8.96 8.19
N LEU A 228 9.69 8.53 9.46
CA LEU A 228 10.68 8.81 10.52
C LEU A 228 12.12 8.40 10.18
N GLU A 229 12.32 7.47 9.24
CA GLU A 229 13.66 7.10 8.78
C GLU A 229 14.47 8.28 8.21
N PHE A 230 13.80 9.36 7.80
CA PHE A 230 14.42 10.57 7.24
C PHE A 230 14.51 11.74 8.22
N GLU A 231 14.21 11.55 9.51
CA GLU A 231 14.25 12.63 10.51
C GLU A 231 15.64 13.26 10.62
N ASN A 232 16.70 12.45 10.67
CA ASN A 232 18.08 12.94 10.69
C ASN A 232 18.51 13.59 9.37
N ASN A 233 17.79 13.33 8.27
CA ASN A 233 18.06 13.93 6.97
C ASN A 233 17.47 15.34 6.86
N ARG A 234 16.52 15.72 7.73
CA ARG A 234 15.86 17.04 7.69
C ARG A 234 16.85 18.19 7.75
N GLU A 235 17.89 18.08 8.58
CA GLU A 235 18.93 19.11 8.68
C GLU A 235 19.67 19.32 7.34
N LEU A 236 19.95 18.22 6.62
CA LEU A 236 20.56 18.26 5.30
C LEU A 236 19.57 18.77 4.24
N TYR A 237 18.29 18.39 4.34
CA TYR A 237 17.21 18.91 3.51
C TYR A 237 17.14 20.44 3.59
N ASP A 238 17.15 20.98 4.81
CA ASP A 238 17.17 22.42 5.05
C ASP A 238 18.45 23.09 4.53
N TRP A 239 19.62 22.46 4.75
CA TRP A 239 20.89 22.94 4.21
C TRP A 239 20.84 23.04 2.68
N VAL A 240 20.33 22.04 1.97
CA VAL A 240 20.20 22.08 0.51
C VAL A 240 19.32 23.25 0.07
N LEU A 241 18.16 23.45 0.69
CA LEU A 241 17.26 24.55 0.33
C LEU A 241 17.87 25.93 0.56
N ASP A 242 18.56 26.12 1.68
CA ASP A 242 19.16 27.40 2.05
C ASP A 242 20.31 27.78 1.10
N HIS A 243 20.97 26.79 0.49
CA HIS A 243 22.09 27.00 -0.43
C HIS A 243 21.71 26.88 -1.91
N THR A 244 20.48 26.44 -2.22
CA THR A 244 19.95 26.35 -3.60
C THR A 244 18.92 27.43 -3.93
N GLY A 245 18.36 28.12 -2.92
CA GLY A 245 17.36 29.17 -3.06
C GLY A 245 17.87 30.56 -3.49
N PRO A 246 17.02 31.61 -3.42
CA PRO A 246 15.78 31.67 -2.63
C PRO A 246 14.60 30.93 -3.28
N TRP A 247 13.90 30.12 -2.48
CA TRP A 247 12.70 29.38 -2.89
C TRP A 247 11.44 30.03 -2.31
N ASN A 248 10.39 30.18 -3.11
CA ASN A 248 9.10 30.69 -2.65
C ASN A 248 7.93 29.98 -3.35
N PRO A 249 7.16 29.12 -2.66
CA PRO A 249 7.32 28.76 -1.25
C PRO A 249 8.60 27.94 -1.01
N ARG A 250 9.18 28.05 0.19
CA ARG A 250 10.23 27.12 0.66
C ARG A 250 9.54 25.90 1.30
N PRO A 251 9.74 24.67 0.79
CA PRO A 251 9.14 23.49 1.38
C PRO A 251 9.71 23.20 2.77
N ARG A 252 8.95 22.47 3.59
CA ARG A 252 9.37 21.96 4.89
C ARG A 252 9.08 20.46 5.00
N GLN A 253 10.03 19.73 5.57
CA GLN A 253 9.91 18.29 5.82
C GLN A 253 9.18 18.01 7.14
N TYR A 254 8.23 17.07 7.10
CA TYR A 254 7.49 16.58 8.26
C TYR A 254 7.42 15.06 8.25
N GLU A 255 7.81 14.42 9.35
CA GLU A 255 7.95 12.97 9.44
C GLU A 255 6.84 12.31 10.24
N PHE A 256 6.32 11.19 9.75
CA PHE A 256 5.35 10.35 10.45
C PHE A 256 5.83 8.91 10.60
N ALA A 257 5.31 8.21 11.60
CA ALA A 257 5.59 6.80 11.81
C ALA A 257 4.98 5.96 10.68
N ARG A 258 5.85 5.16 10.03
CA ARG A 258 5.43 4.20 9.02
C ARG A 258 4.43 3.19 9.58
N LEU A 259 3.65 2.57 8.69
CA LEU A 259 2.82 1.45 9.08
C LEU A 259 3.70 0.23 9.41
N PHE A 260 3.48 -0.36 10.58
CA PHE A 260 3.85 -1.73 10.89
C PHE A 260 2.57 -2.52 11.12
N LEU A 261 2.25 -3.43 10.20
CA LEU A 261 1.09 -4.30 10.29
C LEU A 261 1.58 -5.66 10.76
N ASP A 262 0.99 -6.21 11.81
CA ASP A 262 1.33 -7.56 12.24
C ASP A 262 0.92 -8.60 11.18
N HIS A 263 1.45 -9.82 11.32
CA HIS A 263 1.29 -10.92 10.36
C HIS A 263 1.66 -10.59 8.89
N THR A 264 2.33 -9.47 8.66
CA THR A 264 2.56 -8.92 7.31
C THR A 264 4.02 -8.52 7.13
N VAL A 265 4.57 -8.80 5.95
CA VAL A 265 5.92 -8.40 5.57
C VAL A 265 5.85 -7.26 4.56
N MET A 266 6.44 -6.10 4.89
CA MET A 266 6.44 -4.92 4.01
C MET A 266 7.84 -4.52 3.53
N SER A 267 8.89 -5.26 3.88
CA SER A 267 10.22 -4.93 3.36
C SER A 267 10.36 -5.41 1.93
N LYS A 268 10.77 -4.51 1.04
CA LYS A 268 10.92 -4.77 -0.39
C LYS A 268 11.73 -6.03 -0.69
N ARG A 269 12.88 -6.21 -0.02
CA ARG A 269 13.74 -7.40 -0.20
C ARG A 269 12.98 -8.70 0.06
N LYS A 270 12.14 -8.75 1.10
CA LYS A 270 11.37 -9.95 1.44
C LYS A 270 10.17 -10.12 0.50
N LEU A 271 9.53 -9.03 0.10
CA LEU A 271 8.44 -9.07 -0.88
C LEU A 271 8.92 -9.56 -2.25
N LEU A 272 10.10 -9.14 -2.70
CA LEU A 272 10.71 -9.66 -3.92
C LEU A 272 10.97 -11.17 -3.81
N ALA A 273 11.51 -11.63 -2.68
CA ALA A 273 11.70 -13.06 -2.45
C ALA A 273 10.37 -13.85 -2.49
N LEU A 274 9.29 -13.28 -1.94
CA LEU A 274 7.94 -13.87 -2.01
C LEU A 274 7.38 -13.86 -3.44
N ALA A 275 7.55 -12.77 -4.18
CA ALA A 275 7.07 -12.68 -5.56
C ALA A 275 7.74 -13.70 -6.50
N HIS A 276 8.96 -14.13 -6.18
CA HIS A 276 9.68 -15.18 -6.90
C HIS A 276 9.46 -16.58 -6.31
N ASP A 277 8.68 -16.71 -5.24
CA ASP A 277 8.37 -18.01 -4.64
C ASP A 277 7.38 -18.76 -5.55
N PRO A 278 7.72 -19.97 -6.04
CA PRO A 278 6.86 -20.73 -6.94
C PRO A 278 5.53 -21.17 -6.32
N ARG A 279 5.36 -21.03 -4.99
CA ARG A 279 4.10 -21.30 -4.27
C ARG A 279 3.12 -20.14 -4.37
N LEU A 280 3.57 -18.96 -4.80
CA LEU A 280 2.76 -17.76 -5.00
C LEU A 280 2.55 -17.47 -6.48
N ARG A 281 1.54 -16.66 -6.79
CA ARG A 281 1.22 -16.21 -8.15
C ARG A 281 1.99 -14.96 -8.59
N GLY A 282 3.05 -14.60 -7.87
CA GLY A 282 3.78 -13.35 -8.05
C GLY A 282 3.22 -12.19 -7.23
N TRP A 283 3.40 -10.97 -7.74
CA TRP A 283 3.09 -9.74 -7.01
C TRP A 283 1.61 -9.50 -6.74
N ASP A 284 0.71 -10.10 -7.50
CA ASP A 284 -0.75 -9.94 -7.35
C ASP A 284 -1.42 -11.15 -6.65
N ASP A 285 -0.64 -12.07 -6.07
CA ASP A 285 -1.18 -13.18 -5.29
C ASP A 285 -2.00 -12.64 -4.11
N PRO A 286 -3.26 -13.05 -3.89
CA PRO A 286 -4.12 -12.52 -2.82
C PRO A 286 -3.55 -12.59 -1.39
N ARG A 287 -2.48 -13.37 -1.16
CA ARG A 287 -1.78 -13.45 0.13
C ARG A 287 -0.71 -12.38 0.30
N MET A 288 -0.33 -11.68 -0.77
CA MET A 288 0.64 -10.60 -0.75
C MET A 288 0.00 -9.31 -0.21
N PRO A 289 0.77 -8.46 0.49
CA PRO A 289 0.26 -7.18 0.99
C PRO A 289 0.38 -6.05 -0.04
N THR A 290 0.61 -6.36 -1.31
CA THR A 290 0.63 -5.39 -2.40
C THR A 290 -0.76 -4.82 -2.64
N ILE A 291 -0.86 -3.58 -3.12
CA ILE A 291 -2.17 -2.99 -3.44
C ILE A 291 -2.87 -3.80 -4.55
N SER A 292 -2.10 -4.25 -5.55
CA SER A 292 -2.59 -5.15 -6.61
C SER A 292 -3.17 -6.47 -6.08
N ALA A 293 -2.50 -7.11 -5.10
CA ALA A 293 -3.01 -8.33 -4.48
C ALA A 293 -4.25 -8.10 -3.64
N LEU A 294 -4.30 -7.02 -2.86
CA LEU A 294 -5.48 -6.67 -2.05
C LEU A 294 -6.69 -6.38 -2.94
N ARG A 295 -6.49 -5.67 -4.05
CA ARG A 295 -7.50 -5.48 -5.10
C ARG A 295 -7.99 -6.83 -5.64
N ARG A 296 -7.07 -7.75 -5.97
CA ARG A 296 -7.42 -9.09 -6.46
C ARG A 296 -8.14 -9.94 -5.42
N ARG A 297 -7.78 -9.80 -4.15
CA ARG A 297 -8.43 -10.46 -3.00
C ARG A 297 -9.88 -10.01 -2.81
N GLY A 298 -10.26 -8.87 -3.39
CA GLY A 298 -11.61 -8.31 -3.30
C GLY A 298 -11.75 -7.19 -2.27
N TYR A 299 -10.65 -6.60 -1.81
CA TYR A 299 -10.72 -5.43 -0.94
C TYR A 299 -11.16 -4.23 -1.78
N SER A 300 -12.06 -3.40 -1.26
CA SER A 300 -12.43 -2.14 -1.88
C SER A 300 -11.40 -1.05 -1.56
N PRO A 301 -11.24 -0.04 -2.44
CA PRO A 301 -10.41 1.10 -2.12
C PRO A 301 -11.00 1.92 -0.95
N GLU A 302 -12.33 1.93 -0.77
CA GLU A 302 -13.03 2.51 0.38
C GLU A 302 -12.54 1.91 1.70
N ALA A 303 -12.50 0.57 1.80
CA ALA A 303 -12.04 -0.12 3.00
C ALA A 303 -10.58 0.20 3.34
N ILE A 304 -9.70 0.30 2.34
CA ILE A 304 -8.29 0.65 2.55
C ILE A 304 -8.14 2.10 3.01
N ARG A 305 -8.92 3.03 2.45
CA ARG A 305 -8.93 4.43 2.90
C ARG A 305 -9.46 4.55 4.33
N ALA A 306 -10.56 3.86 4.65
CA ALA A 306 -11.12 3.81 6.00
C ALA A 306 -10.12 3.24 7.02
N PHE A 307 -9.38 2.18 6.65
CA PHE A 307 -8.31 1.65 7.46
C PHE A 307 -7.19 2.69 7.70
N CYS A 308 -6.74 3.39 6.66
CA CYS A 308 -5.71 4.42 6.79
C CYS A 308 -6.16 5.59 7.68
N GLU A 309 -7.45 5.97 7.61
CA GLU A 309 -8.03 6.98 8.49
C GLU A 309 -8.12 6.50 9.94
N MET A 310 -8.57 5.27 10.16
CA MET A 310 -8.74 4.67 11.49
C MET A 310 -7.42 4.56 12.27
N ILE A 311 -6.31 4.24 11.61
CA ILE A 311 -5.01 4.10 12.27
C ILE A 311 -4.34 5.43 12.60
N GLY A 312 -4.79 6.52 11.98
CA GLY A 312 -4.28 7.87 12.19
C GLY A 312 -2.81 8.08 11.81
N VAL A 313 -2.30 9.25 12.18
CA VAL A 313 -0.94 9.71 11.88
C VAL A 313 -0.27 10.17 13.18
N SER A 314 0.87 9.56 13.52
CA SER A 314 1.63 9.89 14.73
C SER A 314 3.12 9.86 14.45
N LYS A 315 3.93 10.36 15.40
CA LYS A 315 5.39 10.21 15.41
C LYS A 315 5.88 9.01 16.23
N ALA A 316 4.96 8.19 16.75
CA ALA A 316 5.30 7.03 17.56
C ALA A 316 5.16 5.75 16.72
N ASN A 317 6.27 5.03 16.56
CA ASN A 317 6.25 3.71 15.93
C ASN A 317 5.39 2.76 16.77
N SER A 318 4.43 2.11 16.11
CA SER A 318 3.51 1.17 16.75
C SER A 318 3.12 0.06 15.78
N TRP A 319 2.80 -1.11 16.33
CA TRP A 319 2.22 -2.22 15.60
C TRP A 319 0.71 -2.05 15.51
N VAL A 320 0.19 -2.19 14.30
CA VAL A 320 -1.23 -2.22 14.00
C VAL A 320 -1.65 -3.66 13.83
N ASP A 321 -2.71 -4.04 14.53
CA ASP A 321 -3.36 -5.34 14.42
C ASP A 321 -4.07 -5.48 13.06
N ILE A 322 -3.81 -6.57 12.34
CA ILE A 322 -4.39 -6.87 11.03
C ILE A 322 -5.92 -6.97 11.08
N GLY A 323 -6.49 -7.33 12.24
CA GLY A 323 -7.92 -7.35 12.50
C GLY A 323 -8.58 -5.99 12.29
N LYS A 324 -7.86 -4.87 12.44
CA LYS A 324 -8.38 -3.53 12.06
C LYS A 324 -8.58 -3.39 10.55
N LEU A 325 -7.65 -3.90 9.76
CA LEU A 325 -7.77 -3.92 8.30
C LEU A 325 -8.92 -4.84 7.89
N GLU A 326 -8.99 -6.04 8.46
CA GLU A 326 -10.09 -6.97 8.18
C GLU A 326 -11.44 -6.43 8.63
N TYR A 327 -11.50 -5.70 9.75
CA TYR A 327 -12.71 -5.01 10.20
C TYR A 327 -13.18 -4.00 9.15
N CYS A 328 -12.30 -3.12 8.65
CA CYS A 328 -12.67 -2.12 7.65
C CYS A 328 -13.20 -2.78 6.36
N VAL A 329 -12.63 -3.92 5.97
CA VAL A 329 -13.10 -4.69 4.81
C VAL A 329 -14.46 -5.33 5.08
N ARG A 330 -14.66 -5.94 6.25
CA ARG A 330 -15.96 -6.53 6.63
C ARG A 330 -17.04 -5.46 6.73
N ASP A 331 -16.72 -4.30 7.29
CA ASP A 331 -17.65 -3.17 7.45
C ASP A 331 -18.08 -2.62 6.08
N ASP A 332 -17.13 -2.37 5.18
CA ASP A 332 -17.45 -1.91 3.82
C ASP A 332 -18.31 -2.95 3.06
N LEU A 333 -17.87 -4.21 3.02
CA LEU A 333 -18.61 -5.29 2.33
C LEU A 333 -19.97 -5.57 2.98
N ASN A 334 -20.14 -5.31 4.29
CA ASN A 334 -21.43 -5.42 4.95
C ASN A 334 -22.48 -4.50 4.30
N HIS A 335 -22.08 -3.30 3.87
CA HIS A 335 -22.98 -2.34 3.25
C HIS A 335 -23.02 -2.44 1.72
N THR A 336 -21.97 -2.96 1.06
CA THR A 336 -21.86 -2.93 -0.40
C THR A 336 -22.14 -4.27 -1.08
N ALA A 337 -21.84 -5.40 -0.43
CA ALA A 337 -21.93 -6.72 -1.06
C ALA A 337 -23.35 -7.33 -0.97
N PRO A 338 -23.98 -7.69 -2.11
CA PRO A 338 -25.24 -8.44 -2.09
C PRO A 338 -25.03 -9.85 -1.52
N ARG A 339 -25.92 -10.30 -0.62
CA ARG A 339 -25.87 -11.65 -0.04
C ARG A 339 -26.41 -12.66 -1.04
N VAL A 340 -25.56 -13.58 -1.45
CA VAL A 340 -25.92 -14.76 -2.23
C VAL A 340 -25.74 -16.03 -1.38
N LEU A 341 -26.24 -17.17 -1.87
CA LEU A 341 -26.06 -18.46 -1.23
C LEU A 341 -25.09 -19.29 -2.09
N GLY A 342 -24.13 -19.92 -1.44
CA GLY A 342 -23.18 -20.84 -2.06
C GLY A 342 -22.77 -21.88 -1.04
N VAL A 343 -22.60 -23.12 -1.48
CA VAL A 343 -22.25 -24.27 -0.64
C VAL A 343 -20.84 -24.71 -0.99
N LEU A 344 -19.95 -24.79 -0.01
CA LEU A 344 -18.52 -25.07 -0.25
C LEU A 344 -18.24 -26.57 -0.21
N ARG A 345 -18.87 -27.27 0.73
CA ARG A 345 -18.74 -28.73 0.89
C ARG A 345 -20.10 -29.40 0.73
N PRO A 346 -20.58 -29.64 -0.50
CA PRO A 346 -21.94 -30.11 -0.70
C PRO A 346 -22.22 -31.50 -0.10
N ILE A 347 -23.40 -31.63 0.50
CA ILE A 347 -24.14 -32.88 0.73
C ILE A 347 -25.45 -32.77 -0.07
N GLU A 348 -25.79 -33.79 -0.85
CA GLU A 348 -27.09 -33.84 -1.53
C GLU A 348 -28.22 -34.04 -0.52
N VAL A 349 -29.30 -33.28 -0.65
CA VAL A 349 -30.50 -33.44 0.15
C VAL A 349 -31.71 -33.62 -0.75
N GLU A 350 -32.48 -34.67 -0.49
CA GLU A 350 -33.75 -34.97 -1.16
C GLU A 350 -34.91 -34.55 -0.24
N LEU A 351 -35.74 -33.63 -0.74
CA LEU A 351 -36.91 -33.08 -0.06
C LEU A 351 -38.14 -33.94 -0.38
N ASP A 352 -38.60 -34.69 0.61
CA ASP A 352 -39.85 -35.43 0.56
C ASP A 352 -41.05 -34.50 0.84
N GLY A 353 -42.11 -34.63 0.03
CA GLY A 353 -43.35 -33.86 0.16
C GLY A 353 -43.36 -32.45 -0.44
N LEU A 354 -42.34 -32.04 -1.22
CA LEU A 354 -42.38 -30.78 -1.98
C LEU A 354 -43.10 -30.99 -3.34
N PRO A 355 -44.16 -30.22 -3.66
CA PRO A 355 -44.81 -30.28 -4.98
C PRO A 355 -43.80 -30.03 -6.11
N ALA A 356 -43.94 -30.73 -7.23
CA ALA A 356 -43.03 -30.60 -8.38
C ALA A 356 -43.06 -29.19 -9.01
N ASP A 357 -44.12 -28.43 -8.75
CA ASP A 357 -44.39 -27.05 -9.17
C ASP A 357 -44.34 -26.05 -8.00
N ALA A 358 -43.75 -26.44 -6.86
CA ALA A 358 -43.63 -25.55 -5.72
C ALA A 358 -42.98 -24.22 -6.17
N PRO A 359 -43.66 -23.08 -6.00
CA PRO A 359 -43.13 -21.81 -6.46
C PRO A 359 -41.83 -21.53 -5.72
N GLY A 360 -40.82 -21.11 -6.48
CA GLY A 360 -39.61 -20.53 -5.91
C GLY A 360 -39.94 -19.30 -5.07
N LEU A 361 -38.93 -18.76 -4.40
CA LEU A 361 -39.05 -17.48 -3.71
C LEU A 361 -38.72 -16.38 -4.71
N ASP A 362 -39.74 -15.72 -5.27
CA ASP A 362 -39.56 -14.67 -6.28
C ASP A 362 -38.76 -13.47 -5.74
N ASP A 363 -38.88 -13.17 -4.44
CA ASP A 363 -38.35 -11.95 -3.81
C ASP A 363 -37.40 -12.22 -2.62
N ALA A 364 -36.38 -13.07 -2.80
CA ALA A 364 -35.35 -13.23 -1.78
C ALA A 364 -34.44 -11.99 -1.71
N PRO A 365 -34.37 -11.27 -0.57
CA PRO A 365 -33.65 -10.00 -0.49
C PRO A 365 -32.14 -10.18 -0.60
N TYR A 366 -31.48 -9.30 -1.35
CA TYR A 366 -30.03 -9.24 -1.44
C TYR A 366 -29.38 -8.67 -0.18
N PHE A 367 -30.07 -7.76 0.51
CA PHE A 367 -29.52 -7.07 1.67
C PHE A 367 -30.35 -7.36 2.91
N PRO A 368 -29.73 -7.50 4.08
CA PRO A 368 -30.47 -7.60 5.33
C PRO A 368 -31.12 -6.26 5.69
N ALA A 369 -32.12 -6.29 6.57
CA ALA A 369 -32.97 -5.14 6.86
C ALA A 369 -32.21 -3.94 7.45
N ASP A 370 -31.16 -4.20 8.24
CA ASP A 370 -30.29 -3.19 8.84
C ASP A 370 -29.43 -2.42 7.83
N VAL A 371 -29.13 -3.02 6.67
CA VAL A 371 -28.41 -2.34 5.59
C VAL A 371 -29.33 -1.38 4.82
N GLY A 372 -30.65 -1.62 4.83
CA GLY A 372 -31.66 -0.71 4.28
C GLY A 372 -31.61 -0.50 2.76
N LYS A 373 -30.88 -1.34 2.01
CA LYS A 373 -30.78 -1.25 0.55
C LYS A 373 -31.86 -2.10 -0.15
N PRO A 374 -32.49 -1.58 -1.22
CA PRO A 374 -33.44 -2.35 -2.00
C PRO A 374 -32.72 -3.42 -2.84
N GLY A 375 -33.49 -4.41 -3.29
CA GLY A 375 -33.02 -5.45 -4.21
C GLY A 375 -33.39 -6.85 -3.73
N ALA A 376 -33.95 -7.63 -4.63
CA ALA A 376 -34.32 -9.02 -4.43
C ALA A 376 -33.99 -9.84 -5.67
N ARG A 377 -34.01 -11.17 -5.52
CA ARG A 377 -33.83 -12.12 -6.60
C ARG A 377 -34.77 -13.31 -6.46
N PRO A 378 -35.11 -13.97 -7.57
CA PRO A 378 -35.71 -15.29 -7.51
C PRO A 378 -34.71 -16.30 -6.93
N LEU A 379 -35.19 -17.18 -6.06
CA LEU A 379 -34.51 -18.41 -5.63
C LEU A 379 -35.41 -19.60 -5.99
N SER A 380 -34.95 -20.45 -6.90
CA SER A 380 -35.63 -21.71 -7.18
C SER A 380 -35.40 -22.70 -6.04
N ILE A 381 -36.36 -23.60 -5.84
CA ILE A 381 -36.23 -24.78 -4.99
C ILE A 381 -36.80 -25.97 -5.74
N SER A 382 -36.00 -27.02 -5.90
CA SER A 382 -36.45 -28.31 -6.44
C SER A 382 -36.46 -29.36 -5.35
N THR A 383 -36.89 -30.58 -5.66
CA THR A 383 -36.82 -31.72 -4.72
C THR A 383 -35.39 -32.11 -4.35
N ARG A 384 -34.37 -31.55 -5.01
CA ARG A 384 -32.95 -31.78 -4.70
C ARG A 384 -32.24 -30.47 -4.42
N ILE A 385 -31.58 -30.39 -3.28
CA ILE A 385 -30.77 -29.24 -2.89
C ILE A 385 -29.39 -29.71 -2.41
N TYR A 386 -28.45 -28.78 -2.32
CA TYR A 386 -27.21 -28.97 -1.60
C TYR A 386 -27.19 -28.12 -0.33
N ILE A 387 -26.68 -28.70 0.76
CA ILE A 387 -26.32 -28.00 2.00
C ILE A 387 -24.83 -28.17 2.27
N ASP A 388 -24.26 -27.33 3.12
CA ASP A 388 -22.86 -27.52 3.53
C ASP A 388 -22.72 -28.69 4.51
N ARG A 389 -21.64 -29.44 4.35
CA ARG A 389 -21.32 -30.61 5.18
C ARG A 389 -21.20 -30.28 6.65
N ASP A 390 -20.79 -29.06 6.99
CA ASP A 390 -20.67 -28.62 8.38
C ASP A 390 -22.03 -28.32 9.04
N ASP A 391 -23.09 -28.25 8.24
CA ASP A 391 -24.48 -28.08 8.68
C ASP A 391 -25.18 -29.41 9.01
N TRP A 392 -24.47 -30.56 8.91
CA TRP A 392 -24.90 -31.86 9.42
C TRP A 392 -23.98 -32.42 10.51
N ARG A 393 -24.55 -32.97 11.59
CA ARG A 393 -23.84 -33.78 12.60
C ARG A 393 -24.68 -34.96 13.06
N ASP A 394 -24.06 -36.15 13.08
CA ASP A 394 -24.66 -37.37 13.64
C ASP A 394 -24.86 -37.25 15.16
N GLU A 395 -23.80 -36.83 15.86
CA GLU A 395 -23.78 -36.61 17.30
C GLU A 395 -23.49 -35.14 17.56
N PRO A 396 -24.53 -34.27 17.60
CA PRO A 396 -24.33 -32.86 17.80
C PRO A 396 -23.92 -32.54 19.24
N PRO A 397 -22.96 -31.64 19.49
CA PRO A 397 -22.76 -31.06 20.81
C PRO A 397 -24.02 -30.28 21.26
N GLU A 398 -24.12 -29.97 22.55
CA GLU A 398 -25.30 -29.35 23.16
C GLU A 398 -25.66 -27.99 22.51
N ASP A 399 -24.65 -27.20 22.15
CA ASP A 399 -24.77 -25.88 21.53
C ASP A 399 -24.96 -25.91 20.00
N TYR A 400 -24.95 -27.10 19.38
CA TYR A 400 -25.15 -27.22 17.94
C TYR A 400 -26.57 -26.81 17.57
N GLN A 401 -26.74 -25.97 16.55
CA GLN A 401 -28.05 -25.49 16.13
C GLN A 401 -28.46 -25.97 14.72
N ARG A 402 -27.60 -26.71 14.02
CA ARG A 402 -27.85 -27.12 12.63
C ARG A 402 -28.44 -28.54 12.57
N LEU A 403 -28.43 -29.15 11.38
CA LEU A 403 -29.18 -30.36 11.10
C LEU A 403 -28.52 -31.57 11.79
N ALA A 404 -29.34 -32.37 12.47
CA ALA A 404 -28.94 -33.58 13.17
C ALA A 404 -30.15 -34.53 13.25
N PRO A 405 -29.98 -35.81 13.62
CA PRO A 405 -31.10 -36.72 13.81
C PRO A 405 -32.18 -36.12 14.74
N GLY A 406 -33.43 -36.14 14.29
CA GLY A 406 -34.57 -35.58 15.02
C GLY A 406 -34.63 -34.04 15.13
N ARG A 407 -33.65 -33.30 14.60
CA ARG A 407 -33.63 -31.82 14.65
C ARG A 407 -34.19 -31.20 13.39
N THR A 408 -34.91 -30.09 13.58
CA THR A 408 -35.48 -29.28 12.49
C THR A 408 -34.66 -28.02 12.30
N VAL A 409 -34.34 -27.69 11.05
CA VAL A 409 -33.68 -26.44 10.66
C VAL A 409 -34.48 -25.73 9.59
N ARG A 410 -34.27 -24.42 9.45
CA ARG A 410 -34.87 -23.61 8.41
C ARG A 410 -33.88 -23.40 7.27
N LEU A 411 -34.29 -23.73 6.06
CA LEU A 411 -33.58 -23.32 4.86
C LEU A 411 -33.70 -21.81 4.70
N ARG A 412 -32.59 -21.09 4.53
CA ARG A 412 -32.59 -19.62 4.39
C ARG A 412 -33.56 -19.20 3.29
N HIS A 413 -34.48 -18.29 3.64
CA HIS A 413 -35.62 -17.84 2.81
C HIS A 413 -36.73 -18.87 2.54
N ALA A 414 -36.52 -20.17 2.79
CA ALA A 414 -37.45 -21.24 2.42
C ALA A 414 -38.04 -21.99 3.64
N HIS A 415 -38.40 -23.25 3.42
CA HIS A 415 -39.09 -24.14 4.36
C HIS A 415 -38.22 -24.60 5.54
N CYS A 416 -38.88 -25.04 6.61
CA CYS A 416 -38.23 -25.83 7.66
C CYS A 416 -38.20 -27.30 7.24
N ILE A 417 -37.10 -27.99 7.53
CA ILE A 417 -36.85 -29.38 7.14
C ILE A 417 -36.37 -30.19 8.34
N THR A 418 -36.75 -31.47 8.36
CA THR A 418 -36.34 -32.45 9.38
C THR A 418 -35.86 -33.72 8.69
N VAL A 419 -34.73 -34.26 9.10
CA VAL A 419 -34.23 -35.54 8.55
C VAL A 419 -35.17 -36.67 8.93
N LEU A 420 -35.44 -37.57 7.99
CA LEU A 420 -36.21 -38.79 8.24
C LEU A 420 -35.39 -39.76 9.10
N ASP A 421 -36.06 -40.63 9.85
CA ASP A 421 -35.39 -41.57 10.77
C ASP A 421 -34.41 -42.52 10.03
N ASP A 422 -34.74 -42.90 8.80
CA ASP A 422 -33.91 -43.69 7.87
C ASP A 422 -33.29 -42.82 6.75
N GLY A 423 -33.30 -41.51 6.92
CA GLY A 423 -32.96 -40.54 5.88
C GLY A 423 -31.47 -40.34 5.63
N VAL A 424 -30.59 -40.97 6.42
CA VAL A 424 -29.14 -40.76 6.31
C VAL A 424 -28.51 -41.82 5.41
N VAL A 425 -28.07 -41.42 4.22
CA VAL A 425 -27.39 -42.30 3.26
C VAL A 425 -25.88 -42.08 3.33
N ARG A 426 -25.14 -43.18 3.47
CA ARG A 426 -23.68 -43.20 3.58
C ARG A 426 -23.03 -43.94 2.43
N ASP A 427 -21.78 -43.60 2.15
CA ASP A 427 -20.90 -44.42 1.30
C ASP A 427 -20.30 -45.61 2.08
N ASP A 428 -19.53 -46.44 1.38
CA ASP A 428 -18.83 -47.61 1.94
C ASP A 428 -17.83 -47.23 3.05
N GLY A 429 -17.39 -45.97 3.10
CA GLY A 429 -16.52 -45.42 4.14
C GLY A 429 -17.27 -44.85 5.36
N GLY A 430 -18.60 -44.94 5.38
CA GLY A 430 -19.44 -44.41 6.45
C GLY A 430 -19.65 -42.89 6.40
N ARG A 431 -19.19 -42.20 5.34
CA ARG A 431 -19.39 -40.77 5.17
C ARG A 431 -20.81 -40.51 4.65
N VAL A 432 -21.49 -39.52 5.23
CA VAL A 432 -22.80 -39.09 4.74
C VAL A 432 -22.65 -38.45 3.36
N ILE A 433 -23.33 -39.03 2.37
CA ILE A 433 -23.33 -38.56 0.98
C ILE A 433 -24.67 -37.94 0.59
N LYS A 434 -25.76 -38.37 1.24
CA LYS A 434 -27.10 -37.88 0.96
C LYS A 434 -27.99 -37.91 2.20
N LEU A 435 -28.88 -36.93 2.31
CA LEU A 435 -29.91 -36.86 3.33
C LEU A 435 -31.29 -36.86 2.68
N LYS A 436 -32.25 -37.61 3.24
CA LYS A 436 -33.66 -37.51 2.93
C LYS A 436 -34.36 -36.81 4.08
N VAL A 437 -35.08 -35.75 3.75
CA VAL A 437 -35.71 -34.88 4.74
C VAL A 437 -37.15 -34.62 4.34
N LYS A 438 -38.01 -34.39 5.31
CA LYS A 438 -39.38 -33.93 5.08
C LYS A 438 -39.51 -32.45 5.39
N VAL A 439 -40.44 -31.79 4.70
CA VAL A 439 -40.88 -30.44 5.08
C VAL A 439 -41.60 -30.50 6.44
N SER A 440 -41.24 -29.60 7.34
CA SER A 440 -41.79 -29.48 8.68
C SER A 440 -42.76 -28.30 8.77
N ASP A 441 -43.85 -28.47 9.53
CA ASP A 441 -44.83 -27.42 9.82
C ASP A 441 -44.28 -26.30 10.73
N MET A 442 -43.08 -26.51 11.31
CA MET A 442 -42.42 -25.50 12.13
C MET A 442 -42.12 -24.24 11.31
N LYS A 443 -42.43 -23.07 11.87
CA LYS A 443 -42.17 -21.77 11.21
C LYS A 443 -40.86 -21.11 11.65
N LYS A 444 -40.31 -21.52 12.80
CA LYS A 444 -39.10 -20.96 13.39
C LYS A 444 -38.17 -22.10 13.81
N ALA A 445 -36.97 -22.09 13.26
CA ALA A 445 -35.86 -22.96 13.60
C ALA A 445 -34.55 -22.20 13.29
N ALA A 446 -33.42 -22.73 13.75
CA ALA A 446 -32.11 -22.24 13.34
C ALA A 446 -31.95 -22.32 11.82
N VAL A 447 -31.22 -21.38 11.23
CA VAL A 447 -31.19 -21.18 9.77
C VAL A 447 -29.88 -21.68 9.18
N ILE A 448 -29.97 -22.46 8.10
CA ILE A 448 -28.82 -22.88 7.29
C ILE A 448 -28.94 -22.37 5.85
N HIS A 449 -27.81 -22.23 5.18
CA HIS A 449 -27.77 -21.88 3.75
C HIS A 449 -27.84 -23.15 2.89
N TRP A 450 -28.24 -22.98 1.64
CA TRP A 450 -28.46 -24.07 0.69
C TRP A 450 -28.45 -23.51 -0.73
N VAL A 451 -28.34 -24.39 -1.73
CA VAL A 451 -28.55 -24.07 -3.14
C VAL A 451 -29.38 -25.15 -3.81
N ASP A 452 -30.17 -24.78 -4.81
CA ASP A 452 -30.95 -25.73 -5.61
C ASP A 452 -30.05 -26.53 -6.55
N ALA A 453 -30.11 -27.85 -6.51
CA ALA A 453 -29.28 -28.70 -7.35
C ALA A 453 -29.59 -28.53 -8.85
N ALA A 454 -30.81 -28.11 -9.19
CA ALA A 454 -31.22 -27.92 -10.59
C ALA A 454 -30.65 -26.65 -11.23
N THR A 455 -30.46 -25.57 -10.45
CA THR A 455 -30.09 -24.24 -10.96
C THR A 455 -28.76 -23.72 -10.44
N SER A 456 -28.17 -24.37 -9.43
CA SER A 456 -26.85 -24.01 -8.92
C SER A 456 -25.76 -24.12 -9.98
N LEU A 457 -24.73 -23.29 -9.86
CA LEU A 457 -23.55 -23.30 -10.72
C LEU A 457 -22.37 -23.89 -9.95
N ASN A 458 -21.65 -24.82 -10.59
CA ASN A 458 -20.38 -25.31 -10.06
C ASN A 458 -19.33 -24.20 -10.09
N ALA A 459 -18.61 -24.02 -8.98
CA ALA A 459 -17.55 -23.01 -8.87
C ALA A 459 -16.35 -23.53 -8.08
N GLU A 460 -15.15 -23.14 -8.48
CA GLU A 460 -13.94 -23.27 -7.66
C GLU A 460 -13.89 -22.10 -6.67
N VAL A 461 -13.90 -22.41 -5.37
CA VAL A 461 -13.75 -21.41 -4.30
C VAL A 461 -12.37 -21.53 -3.68
N ARG A 462 -11.64 -20.41 -3.65
CA ARG A 462 -10.31 -20.31 -3.03
C ARG A 462 -10.45 -19.63 -1.67
N ILE A 463 -10.21 -20.38 -0.60
CA ILE A 463 -10.29 -19.91 0.79
C ILE A 463 -8.91 -19.43 1.24
#